data_AF-A0A3N2MF01-F1
#
_entry.id   AF-A0A3N2MF01-F1
#
_cell.length_a   1.000
_cell.length_b   1.000
_cell.length_c   1.000
_cell.angle_alpha   90.00
_cell.angle_beta   90.00
_cell.angle_gamma   90.00
#
_symmetry.space_group_name_H-M   'P 1'
#
loop_
_entity.id
_entity.type
_entity.pdbx_description
1 polymer ?
#
loop_
_entity_poly.entity_id
_entity_poly.type
_entity_poly.pdbx_seq_one_letter_code
_entity_poly.pdbx_strand_id
1 'polypeptide(L)'
;MKLKISQLETDKHNAELELEKKNLAAENMQLKISQLESEGERLKDLLKESELSKPILDAIQERIGILNGLLAAKISGNETYSKPYDTWINQVTEDKKSFMDSTRLAFRASYPAFMKYLDDHNLTELELNYVCLYAIGLRGKEISEYIQVKRHYHMSTDIRKKLGLNENDTNLGLHIRNLMKKL
;
A
#
# COMPACT_ATOMS: atom_id res chain seq x y z
N MET A 1 -17.34 77.01 -18.06
CA MET A 1 -15.99 76.41 -18.20
C MET A 1 -15.64 75.48 -17.03
N LYS A 2 -15.74 75.92 -15.76
CA LYS A 2 -15.44 75.09 -14.56
C LYS A 2 -16.22 73.76 -14.45
N LEU A 3 -17.52 73.75 -14.71
CA LEU A 3 -18.37 72.54 -14.67
C LEU A 3 -17.90 71.44 -15.65
N LYS A 4 -17.38 71.83 -16.82
CA LYS A 4 -16.96 70.87 -17.85
C LYS A 4 -15.59 70.24 -17.55
N ILE A 5 -14.73 70.96 -16.83
CA ILE A 5 -13.44 70.47 -16.34
C ILE A 5 -13.67 69.46 -15.20
N SER A 6 -14.56 69.78 -14.25
CA SER A 6 -14.92 68.87 -13.15
C SER A 6 -15.56 67.57 -13.64
N GLN A 7 -16.39 67.63 -14.69
CA GLN A 7 -16.95 66.43 -15.31
C GLN A 7 -15.86 65.53 -15.93
N LEU A 8 -14.91 66.13 -16.66
CA LEU A 8 -13.80 65.41 -17.29
C LEU A 8 -12.87 64.76 -16.27
N GLU A 9 -12.61 65.42 -15.14
CA GLU A 9 -11.81 64.85 -14.04
C GLU A 9 -12.50 63.64 -13.40
N THR A 10 -13.83 63.72 -13.23
CA THR A 10 -14.63 62.62 -12.68
C THR A 10 -14.68 61.42 -13.64
N ASP A 11 -14.85 61.67 -14.94
CA ASP A 11 -14.87 60.62 -15.96
C ASP A 11 -13.50 59.91 -16.07
N LYS A 12 -12.41 60.67 -15.98
CA LYS A 12 -11.05 60.11 -15.96
C LYS A 12 -10.82 59.23 -14.72
N HIS A 13 -11.22 59.70 -13.54
CA HIS A 13 -11.08 58.93 -12.31
C HIS A 13 -11.90 57.63 -12.33
N ASN A 14 -13.13 57.68 -12.86
CA ASN A 14 -13.95 56.49 -13.04
C ASN A 14 -13.34 55.49 -14.03
N ALA A 15 -12.71 55.97 -15.12
CA ALA A 15 -12.02 55.11 -16.08
C ALA A 15 -10.79 54.42 -15.47
N GLU A 16 -10.04 55.12 -14.61
CA GLU A 16 -8.90 54.57 -13.85
C GLU A 16 -9.37 53.46 -12.88
N LEU A 17 -10.46 53.71 -12.13
CA LEU A 17 -11.05 52.72 -11.23
C LEU A 17 -11.57 51.47 -11.95
N GLU A 18 -12.19 51.63 -13.13
CA GLU A 18 -12.65 50.51 -13.95
C GLU A 18 -11.47 49.68 -14.50
N LEU A 19 -10.38 50.35 -14.88
CA LEU A 19 -9.16 49.66 -15.31
C LEU A 19 -8.53 48.87 -14.16
N GLU A 20 -8.44 49.46 -12.97
CA GLU A 20 -7.91 48.81 -11.77
C GLU A 20 -8.75 47.61 -11.35
N LYS A 21 -10.08 47.72 -11.38
CA LYS A 21 -10.98 46.58 -11.13
C LYS A 21 -10.77 45.44 -12.11
N LYS A 22 -10.60 45.74 -13.40
CA LYS A 22 -10.34 44.71 -14.43
C LYS A 22 -9.00 44.02 -14.20
N ASN A 23 -7.98 44.77 -13.82
CA ASN A 23 -6.67 44.22 -13.50
C ASN A 23 -6.72 43.29 -12.28
N LEU A 24 -7.41 43.71 -11.20
CA LEU A 24 -7.60 42.89 -10.01
C LEU A 24 -8.42 41.62 -10.28
N ALA A 25 -9.43 41.71 -11.16
CA ALA A 25 -10.21 40.54 -11.58
C ALA A 25 -9.34 39.55 -12.37
N ALA A 26 -8.49 40.05 -13.28
CA ALA A 26 -7.57 39.23 -14.04
C ALA A 26 -6.52 38.54 -13.14
N GLU A 27 -5.95 39.27 -12.18
CA GLU A 27 -4.97 38.73 -11.23
C GLU A 27 -5.58 37.65 -10.33
N ASN A 28 -6.80 37.89 -9.81
CA ASN A 28 -7.54 36.87 -9.05
C ASN A 28 -7.83 35.61 -9.89
N MET A 29 -8.16 35.78 -11.17
CA MET A 29 -8.42 34.66 -12.06
C MET A 29 -7.15 33.84 -12.33
N GLN A 30 -6.01 34.50 -12.50
CA GLN A 30 -4.70 33.86 -12.65
C GLN A 30 -4.31 33.07 -11.38
N LEU A 31 -4.51 33.65 -10.20
CA LEU A 31 -4.30 32.94 -8.93
C LEU A 31 -5.18 31.70 -8.82
N LYS A 32 -6.45 31.80 -9.24
CA LYS A 32 -7.37 30.66 -9.21
C LYS A 32 -6.96 29.55 -10.17
N ILE A 33 -6.48 29.90 -11.36
CA ILE A 33 -5.95 28.93 -12.33
C ILE A 33 -4.73 28.21 -11.73
N SER A 34 -3.77 28.95 -11.18
CA SER A 34 -2.57 28.35 -10.57
C SER A 34 -2.90 27.40 -9.42
N GLN A 35 -3.89 27.76 -8.58
CA GLN A 35 -4.39 26.87 -7.52
C GLN A 35 -4.99 25.57 -8.09
N LEU A 36 -5.85 25.67 -9.11
CA LEU A 36 -6.47 24.51 -9.75
C LEU A 36 -5.46 23.61 -10.45
N GLU A 37 -4.43 24.18 -11.06
CA GLU A 37 -3.32 23.42 -11.66
C GLU A 37 -2.55 22.64 -10.59
N SER A 38 -2.24 23.28 -9.45
CA SER A 38 -1.55 22.61 -8.34
C SER A 38 -2.38 21.48 -7.74
N GLU A 39 -3.69 21.67 -7.62
CA GLU A 39 -4.62 20.65 -7.13
C GLU A 39 -4.77 19.51 -8.14
N GLY A 40 -4.81 19.83 -9.43
CA GLY A 40 -4.81 18.86 -10.51
C GLY A 40 -3.57 17.97 -10.52
N GLU A 41 -2.37 18.54 -10.34
CA GLU A 41 -1.14 17.75 -10.21
C GLU A 41 -1.16 16.86 -8.96
N ARG A 42 -1.59 17.41 -7.82
CA ARG A 42 -1.75 16.62 -6.59
C ARG A 42 -2.73 15.45 -6.75
N LEU A 43 -3.84 15.66 -7.45
CA LEU A 43 -4.83 14.62 -7.73
C LEU A 43 -4.27 13.56 -8.69
N LYS A 44 -3.48 13.95 -9.71
CA LYS A 44 -2.80 12.99 -10.59
C LYS A 44 -1.82 12.13 -9.83
N ASP A 45 -1.07 12.71 -8.89
CA ASP A 45 -0.11 11.95 -8.08
C ASP A 45 -0.81 10.97 -7.13
N LEU A 46 -1.92 11.39 -6.50
CA LEU A 46 -2.79 10.47 -5.74
C LEU A 46 -3.37 9.35 -6.61
N LEU A 47 -3.72 9.64 -7.86
CA LEU A 47 -4.22 8.63 -8.80
C LEU A 47 -3.14 7.59 -9.14
N LYS A 48 -1.89 8.03 -9.35
CA LYS A 48 -0.74 7.12 -9.53
C LYS A 48 -0.47 6.27 -8.30
N GLU A 49 -0.65 6.81 -7.10
CA GLU A 49 -0.54 6.04 -5.84
C GLU A 49 -1.65 4.99 -5.70
N SER A 50 -2.81 5.21 -6.34
CA SER A 50 -3.93 4.26 -6.33
C SER A 50 -3.80 3.12 -7.34
N GLU A 51 -2.92 3.25 -8.35
CA GLU A 51 -2.61 2.19 -9.30
C GLU A 51 -1.59 1.23 -8.68
N LEU A 52 -1.96 -0.05 -8.50
CA LEU A 52 -1.01 -1.09 -8.09
C LEU A 52 0.15 -1.11 -9.08
N SER A 53 1.38 -0.99 -8.57
CA SER A 53 2.57 -0.99 -9.42
C SER A 53 2.64 -2.29 -10.24
N LYS A 54 3.21 -2.20 -11.45
CA LYS A 54 3.34 -3.37 -12.35
C LYS A 54 3.92 -4.62 -11.65
N PRO A 55 4.98 -4.53 -10.81
CA PRO A 55 5.47 -5.69 -10.06
C PRO A 55 4.43 -6.34 -9.14
N ILE A 56 3.53 -5.55 -8.55
CA ILE A 56 2.46 -6.07 -7.69
C ILE A 56 1.39 -6.75 -8.55
N LEU A 57 1.01 -6.14 -9.68
CA LEU A 57 0.05 -6.73 -10.62
C LEU A 57 0.57 -8.06 -11.18
N ASP A 58 1.84 -8.11 -11.59
CA ASP A 58 2.48 -9.32 -12.12
C ASP A 58 2.46 -10.45 -11.06
N ALA A 59 2.79 -10.13 -9.80
CA ALA A 59 2.75 -11.09 -8.70
C ALA A 59 1.32 -11.59 -8.37
N ILE A 60 0.30 -10.73 -8.50
CA ILE A 60 -1.10 -11.12 -8.32
C ILE A 60 -1.55 -12.05 -9.46
N GLN A 61 -1.22 -11.72 -10.71
CA GLN A 61 -1.57 -12.53 -11.87
C GLN A 61 -0.93 -13.93 -11.80
N GLU A 62 0.34 -14.00 -11.41
CA GLU A 62 1.05 -15.27 -11.19
C GLU A 62 0.32 -16.13 -10.14
N ARG A 63 -0.04 -15.55 -8.98
CA ARG A 63 -0.78 -16.26 -7.91
C ARG A 63 -2.15 -16.75 -8.36
N ILE A 64 -2.88 -15.96 -9.15
CA ILE A 64 -4.18 -16.37 -9.72
C ILE A 64 -3.99 -17.55 -10.67
N GLY A 65 -2.96 -17.50 -11.53
CA GLY A 65 -2.60 -18.59 -12.42
C GLY A 65 -2.37 -19.90 -11.66
N ILE A 66 -1.56 -19.85 -10.60
CA ILE A 66 -1.25 -21.00 -9.73
C ILE A 66 -2.54 -21.56 -9.12
N LEU A 67 -3.35 -20.70 -8.50
CA LEU A 67 -4.60 -21.12 -7.86
C LEU A 67 -5.53 -21.83 -8.87
N ASN A 68 -5.66 -21.26 -10.07
CA ASN A 68 -6.49 -21.86 -11.12
C ASN A 68 -5.91 -23.20 -11.61
N GLY A 69 -4.59 -23.31 -11.74
CA GLY A 69 -3.92 -24.57 -12.07
C GLY A 69 -4.16 -25.66 -11.03
N LEU A 70 -4.04 -25.31 -9.74
CA LEU A 70 -4.31 -26.22 -8.61
C LEU A 70 -5.79 -26.63 -8.56
N LEU A 71 -6.71 -25.70 -8.78
CA LEU A 71 -8.14 -26.00 -8.87
C LEU A 71 -8.46 -26.92 -10.05
N ALA A 72 -7.91 -26.65 -11.24
CA ALA A 72 -8.09 -27.49 -12.41
C ALA A 72 -7.54 -28.90 -12.19
N ALA A 73 -6.35 -29.04 -11.59
CA ALA A 73 -5.78 -30.33 -11.22
C ALA A 73 -6.67 -31.08 -10.24
N LYS A 74 -7.20 -30.39 -9.22
CA LYS A 74 -8.08 -30.99 -8.21
C LYS A 74 -9.44 -31.43 -8.78
N ILE A 75 -10.03 -30.65 -9.69
CA ILE A 75 -11.34 -30.93 -10.32
C ILE A 75 -11.22 -32.07 -11.33
N SER A 76 -10.17 -32.06 -12.15
CA SER A 76 -9.99 -33.04 -13.23
C SER A 76 -9.28 -34.32 -12.81
N GLY A 77 -8.60 -34.32 -11.65
CA GLY A 77 -7.68 -35.39 -11.26
C GLY A 77 -6.39 -35.43 -12.09
N ASN A 78 -6.13 -34.41 -12.92
CA ASN A 78 -4.96 -34.34 -13.80
C ASN A 78 -3.93 -33.33 -13.27
N GLU A 79 -2.86 -33.85 -12.66
CA GLU A 79 -1.75 -33.03 -12.13
C GLU A 79 -0.99 -32.24 -13.20
N THR A 80 -1.20 -32.53 -14.50
CA THR A 80 -0.59 -31.75 -15.58
C THR A 80 -1.00 -30.27 -15.55
N TYR A 81 -2.18 -29.94 -15.00
CA TYR A 81 -2.60 -28.55 -14.85
C TYR A 81 -1.80 -27.76 -13.80
N SER A 82 -1.17 -28.43 -12.83
CA SER A 82 -0.31 -27.76 -11.83
C SER A 82 1.17 -27.71 -12.24
N LYS A 83 1.62 -28.62 -13.12
CA LYS A 83 3.04 -28.71 -13.56
C LYS A 83 3.67 -27.40 -14.05
N PRO A 84 2.97 -26.52 -14.81
CA PRO A 84 3.56 -25.25 -15.25
C PRO A 84 4.04 -24.35 -14.10
N TYR A 85 3.55 -24.61 -12.88
CA TYR A 85 3.89 -23.85 -11.68
C TYR A 85 4.91 -24.56 -10.77
N ASP A 86 5.45 -25.72 -11.18
CA ASP A 86 6.48 -26.44 -10.42
C ASP A 86 7.70 -25.55 -10.15
N THR A 87 8.08 -24.69 -11.09
CA THR A 87 9.14 -23.69 -10.92
C THR A 87 8.84 -22.72 -9.78
N TRP A 88 7.60 -22.28 -9.63
CA TRP A 88 7.19 -21.40 -8.54
C TRP A 88 7.14 -22.17 -7.21
N ILE A 89 6.65 -23.41 -7.22
CA ILE A 89 6.72 -24.29 -6.06
C ILE A 89 8.18 -24.46 -5.60
N ASN A 90 9.11 -24.59 -6.56
CA ASN A 90 10.54 -24.62 -6.27
C ASN A 90 11.05 -23.29 -5.70
N GLN A 91 10.55 -22.13 -6.14
CA GLN A 91 10.90 -20.85 -5.50
C GLN A 91 10.43 -20.79 -4.05
N VAL A 92 9.24 -21.32 -3.74
CA VAL A 92 8.77 -21.43 -2.35
C VAL A 92 9.70 -22.32 -1.53
N THR A 93 10.19 -23.43 -2.07
CA THR A 93 10.97 -24.42 -1.31
C THR A 93 12.47 -24.13 -1.26
N GLU A 94 13.04 -23.58 -2.34
CA GLU A 94 14.48 -23.39 -2.55
C GLU A 94 14.94 -21.94 -2.31
N ASP A 95 14.15 -20.92 -2.71
CA ASP A 95 14.43 -19.50 -2.45
C ASP A 95 13.42 -18.87 -1.48
N LYS A 96 13.48 -19.39 -0.25
CA LYS A 96 12.59 -19.00 0.85
C LYS A 96 12.64 -17.50 1.15
N LYS A 97 13.80 -16.85 0.97
CA LYS A 97 13.96 -15.41 1.23
C LYS A 97 13.13 -14.61 0.24
N SER A 98 13.29 -14.88 -1.06
CA SER A 98 12.53 -14.19 -2.10
C SER A 98 11.02 -14.42 -1.94
N PHE A 99 10.61 -15.64 -1.61
CA PHE A 99 9.21 -15.94 -1.32
C PHE A 99 8.65 -15.14 -0.13
N MET A 100 9.38 -15.08 0.99
CA MET A 100 8.96 -14.31 2.16
C MET A 100 8.90 -12.80 1.86
N ASP A 101 9.90 -12.26 1.17
CA ASP A 101 9.96 -10.84 0.82
C ASP A 101 8.81 -10.44 -0.11
N SER A 102 8.56 -11.21 -1.16
CA SER A 102 7.42 -10.99 -2.07
C SER A 102 6.07 -11.09 -1.33
N THR A 103 5.95 -12.02 -0.39
CA THR A 103 4.75 -12.16 0.43
C THR A 103 4.54 -10.95 1.35
N ARG A 104 5.61 -10.42 1.99
CA ARG A 104 5.54 -9.18 2.77
C ARG A 104 5.06 -8.00 1.92
N LEU A 105 5.59 -7.84 0.70
CA LEU A 105 5.17 -6.79 -0.22
C LEU A 105 3.68 -6.93 -0.60
N ALA A 106 3.22 -8.16 -0.86
CA ALA A 106 1.81 -8.41 -1.14
C ALA A 106 0.91 -8.01 0.04
N PHE A 107 1.32 -8.28 1.30
CA PHE A 107 0.59 -7.82 2.48
C PHE A 107 0.64 -6.29 2.67
N ARG A 108 1.75 -5.62 2.33
CA ARG A 108 1.80 -4.14 2.35
C ARG A 108 0.77 -3.52 1.41
N ALA A 109 0.57 -4.14 0.25
CA ALA A 109 -0.42 -3.67 -0.72
C ALA A 109 -1.86 -4.03 -0.33
N SER A 110 -2.10 -5.27 0.13
CA SER A 110 -3.47 -5.79 0.36
C SER A 110 -4.01 -5.57 1.76
N TYR A 111 -3.16 -5.40 2.77
CA TYR A 111 -3.52 -5.14 4.16
C TYR A 111 -2.67 -4.00 4.75
N PRO A 112 -2.76 -2.77 4.20
CA PRO A 112 -1.89 -1.66 4.58
C PRO A 112 -2.04 -1.24 6.05
N ALA A 113 -3.26 -1.26 6.60
CA ALA A 113 -3.51 -0.91 8.01
C ALA A 113 -2.86 -1.92 8.97
N PHE A 114 -2.99 -3.22 8.67
CA PHE A 114 -2.32 -4.28 9.40
C PHE A 114 -0.79 -4.13 9.35
N MET A 115 -0.22 -3.91 8.17
CA MET A 115 1.24 -3.75 8.03
C MET A 115 1.75 -2.49 8.74
N LYS A 116 1.01 -1.38 8.64
CA LYS A 116 1.33 -0.15 9.38
C LYS A 116 1.32 -0.39 10.89
N TYR A 117 0.34 -1.11 11.41
CA TYR A 117 0.29 -1.45 12.84
C TYR A 117 1.55 -2.23 13.25
N LEU A 118 2.01 -3.19 12.45
CA LEU A 118 3.24 -3.94 12.76
C LEU A 118 4.49 -3.05 12.72
N ASP A 119 4.59 -2.13 11.74
CA ASP A 119 5.68 -1.15 11.65
C ASP A 119 5.70 -0.22 12.87
N ASP A 120 4.52 0.26 13.31
CA ASP A 120 4.38 1.13 14.49
C ASP A 120 4.83 0.41 15.79
N HIS A 121 4.83 -0.93 15.80
CA HIS A 121 5.37 -1.76 16.89
C HIS A 121 6.84 -2.17 16.69
N ASN A 122 7.55 -1.54 15.75
CA ASN A 122 8.98 -1.72 15.49
C ASN A 122 9.39 -3.17 15.16
N LEU A 123 8.54 -3.89 14.41
CA LEU A 123 8.93 -5.16 13.84
C LEU A 123 9.95 -4.93 12.71
N THR A 124 11.05 -5.67 12.75
CA THR A 124 12.08 -5.71 11.71
C THR A 124 11.57 -6.42 10.47
N GLU A 125 12.23 -6.26 9.33
CA GLU A 125 11.84 -6.97 8.10
C GLU A 125 11.79 -8.49 8.25
N LEU A 126 12.72 -9.08 9.03
CA LEU A 126 12.72 -10.52 9.30
C LEU A 126 11.51 -10.94 10.15
N GLU A 127 11.13 -10.12 11.13
CA GLU A 127 9.94 -10.37 11.96
C GLU A 127 8.66 -10.18 11.13
N LEU A 128 8.60 -9.18 10.25
CA LEU A 128 7.49 -8.97 9.34
C LEU A 128 7.32 -10.17 8.40
N ASN A 129 8.41 -10.67 7.81
CA ASN A 129 8.39 -11.89 7.00
C ASN A 129 7.84 -13.09 7.79
N TYR A 130 8.28 -13.26 9.03
CA TYR A 130 7.81 -14.32 9.91
C TYR A 130 6.32 -14.18 10.26
N VAL A 131 5.85 -12.95 10.53
CA VAL A 131 4.43 -12.65 10.78
C VAL A 131 3.58 -12.90 9.54
N CYS A 132 4.05 -12.55 8.35
CA CYS A 132 3.35 -12.82 7.10
C CYS A 132 3.15 -14.33 6.86
N LEU A 133 4.05 -15.19 7.33
CA LEU A 133 3.87 -16.65 7.28
C LEU A 133 2.72 -17.12 8.19
N TYR A 134 2.52 -16.51 9.35
CA TYR A 134 1.30 -16.75 10.15
C TYR A 134 0.04 -16.24 9.48
N ALA A 135 0.14 -15.09 8.80
CA ALA A 135 -0.98 -14.44 8.12
C ALA A 135 -1.50 -15.28 6.93
N ILE A 136 -0.62 -15.96 6.17
CA ILE A 136 -1.03 -16.91 5.13
C ILE A 136 -1.60 -18.23 5.69
N GLY A 137 -1.54 -18.43 7.01
CA GLY A 137 -2.19 -19.57 7.69
C GLY A 137 -1.25 -20.64 8.22
N LEU A 138 0.07 -20.49 8.09
CA LEU A 138 1.01 -21.46 8.66
C LEU A 138 1.00 -21.41 10.19
N ARG A 139 1.25 -22.56 10.79
CA ARG A 139 1.41 -22.78 12.24
C ARG A 139 2.88 -22.64 12.61
N GLY A 140 3.16 -22.31 13.87
CA GLY A 140 4.54 -22.09 14.33
C GLY A 140 5.49 -23.26 14.07
N LYS A 141 4.99 -24.50 14.16
CA LYS A 141 5.76 -25.70 13.81
C LYS A 141 6.11 -25.74 12.32
N GLU A 142 5.13 -25.51 11.44
CA GLU A 142 5.31 -25.48 9.98
C GLU A 142 6.27 -24.36 9.56
N ILE A 143 6.15 -23.18 10.18
CA ILE A 143 7.06 -22.06 9.93
C ILE A 143 8.49 -22.42 10.36
N SER A 144 8.64 -23.06 11.52
CA SER A 144 9.96 -23.48 12.02
C SER A 144 10.61 -24.51 11.09
N GLU A 145 9.82 -25.49 10.62
CA GLU A 145 10.24 -26.51 9.65
C GLU A 145 10.55 -25.91 8.28
N TYR A 146 9.81 -24.89 7.86
CA TYR A 146 10.01 -24.21 6.58
C TYR A 146 11.29 -23.39 6.57
N ILE A 147 11.51 -22.53 7.56
CA ILE A 147 12.64 -21.59 7.54
C ILE A 147 13.98 -22.30 7.80
N GLN A 148 14.00 -23.42 8.53
CA GLN A 148 15.18 -24.29 8.73
C GLN A 148 16.46 -23.63 9.28
N VAL A 149 16.44 -22.43 9.85
CA VAL A 149 17.65 -21.82 10.45
C VAL A 149 17.72 -22.06 11.95
N LYS A 150 18.94 -22.39 12.42
CA LYS A 150 19.30 -22.79 13.79
C LYS A 150 19.04 -21.75 14.91
N ARG A 151 18.51 -20.55 14.63
CA ARG A 151 18.37 -19.44 15.62
C ARG A 151 16.97 -18.80 15.74
N HIS A 152 15.92 -19.36 15.13
CA HIS A 152 14.59 -18.72 15.12
C HIS A 152 13.75 -18.85 16.40
N TYR A 153 14.18 -19.62 17.39
CA TYR A 153 13.35 -19.93 18.56
C TYR A 153 12.95 -18.70 19.39
N HIS A 154 13.66 -17.57 19.24
CA HIS A 154 13.35 -16.31 19.93
C HIS A 154 12.41 -15.38 19.14
N MET A 155 12.22 -15.61 17.83
CA MET A 155 11.48 -14.69 16.96
C MET A 155 10.03 -14.49 17.41
N SER A 156 9.32 -15.59 17.69
CA SER A 156 7.93 -15.53 18.15
C SER A 156 7.81 -14.80 19.49
N THR A 157 8.75 -15.05 20.42
CA THR A 157 8.77 -14.40 21.74
C THR A 157 9.07 -12.91 21.64
N ASP A 158 10.02 -12.52 20.80
CA ASP A 158 10.40 -11.13 20.61
C ASP A 158 9.27 -10.34 19.94
N ILE A 159 8.63 -10.92 18.93
CA ILE A 159 7.42 -10.35 18.32
C ILE A 159 6.30 -10.21 19.35
N ARG A 160 6.03 -11.23 20.17
CA ARG A 160 5.01 -11.14 21.23
C ARG A 160 5.26 -9.96 22.16
N LYS A 161 6.51 -9.78 22.62
CA LYS A 161 6.88 -8.64 23.47
C LYS A 161 6.66 -7.30 22.77
N LYS A 162 7.06 -7.19 21.49
CA LYS A 162 6.83 -5.97 20.70
C LYS A 162 5.37 -5.64 20.51
N LEU A 163 4.52 -6.66 20.37
CA LEU A 163 3.07 -6.52 20.26
C LEU A 163 2.36 -6.39 21.63
N GLY A 164 3.11 -6.32 22.74
CA GLY A 164 2.54 -6.18 24.08
C GLY A 164 1.81 -7.42 24.60
N LEU A 165 2.10 -8.61 24.07
CA LEU A 165 1.47 -9.87 24.46
C LEU A 165 2.20 -10.51 25.66
N ASN A 166 1.44 -10.86 26.69
CA ASN A 166 1.86 -11.56 27.89
C ASN A 166 1.71 -13.08 27.75
N GLU A 167 2.15 -13.86 28.75
CA GLU A 167 2.10 -15.33 28.73
C GLU A 167 0.68 -15.88 28.70
N ASN A 168 -0.27 -15.17 29.31
CA ASN A 168 -1.69 -15.53 29.34
C ASN A 168 -2.43 -15.15 28.04
N ASP A 169 -1.81 -14.35 27.17
CA ASP A 169 -2.43 -13.94 25.92
C ASP A 169 -2.38 -15.05 24.87
N THR A 170 -3.34 -15.00 23.94
CA THR A 170 -3.49 -15.94 22.84
C THR A 170 -2.19 -16.19 22.07
N ASN A 171 -2.07 -17.36 21.45
CA ASN A 171 -0.87 -17.70 20.67
C ASN A 171 -0.65 -16.70 19.53
N LEU A 172 0.62 -16.44 19.18
CA LEU A 172 0.98 -15.41 18.21
C LEU A 172 0.26 -15.58 16.87
N GLY A 173 0.19 -16.80 16.33
CA GLY A 173 -0.49 -17.05 15.05
C GLY A 173 -1.98 -16.70 15.07
N LEU A 174 -2.68 -17.04 16.16
CA LEU A 174 -4.09 -16.67 16.32
C LEU A 174 -4.26 -15.17 16.52
N HIS A 175 -3.37 -14.54 17.28
CA HIS A 175 -3.35 -13.08 17.44
C HIS A 175 -3.22 -12.38 16.08
N ILE A 176 -2.22 -12.75 15.27
CA ILE A 176 -1.95 -12.16 13.96
C ILE A 176 -3.15 -12.30 13.02
N ARG A 177 -3.74 -13.50 12.92
CA ARG A 177 -4.92 -13.71 12.06
C ARG A 177 -6.14 -12.92 12.51
N ASN A 178 -6.31 -12.73 13.82
CA ASN A 178 -7.40 -11.91 14.35
C ASN A 178 -7.14 -10.43 14.11
N LEU A 179 -5.89 -9.98 14.25
CA LEU A 179 -5.47 -8.61 14.00
C LEU A 179 -5.72 -8.22 12.53
N MET A 180 -5.32 -9.08 11.58
CA MET A 180 -5.53 -8.90 10.14
C MET A 180 -7.01 -8.85 9.73
N LYS A 181 -7.93 -9.42 10.53
CA LYS A 181 -9.38 -9.33 10.28
C LYS A 181 -10.02 -8.07 10.86
N LYS A 182 -9.37 -7.45 11.83
CA LYS A 182 -9.88 -6.29 12.58
C LYS A 182 -9.40 -4.96 12.00
N LEU A 183 -8.21 -4.95 11.41
CA LEU A 183 -7.57 -3.80 10.75
C LEU A 183 -7.70 -3.93 9.24
#